data_AF-A0A4V2TU88-F1
#
_entry.id   AF-A0A4V2TU88-F1
#
_cell.length_a   1.000
_cell.length_b   1.000
_cell.length_c   1.000
_cell.angle_alpha   90.00
_cell.angle_beta   90.00
_cell.angle_gamma   90.00
#
_symmetry.space_group_name_H-M   'P 1'
#
loop_
_entity.id
_entity.type
_entity.pdbx_description
1 polymer ?
#
loop_
_entity_poly.entity_id
_entity_poly.type
_entity_poly.pdbx_seq_one_letter_code
_entity_poly.pdbx_strand_id
1 'polypeptide(L)'
;MFCNKVIFALVLTAIQTAIFVSCNTQNRGEWEVSDASRDTMLNAETNVSDATTMILKIEGHTDDSVKVHGMTIAGGNINKELKVDWYNSKVSVQFEAYRAKQGSLKIKFYVPASL
;
A
#
# COMPACT_ATOMS: atom_id res chain seq x y z
N MET A 1 -58.84 -35.71 6.92
CA MET A 1 -59.68 -34.92 7.83
C MET A 1 -58.92 -33.65 8.19
N PHE A 2 -59.62 -32.51 8.19
CA PHE A 2 -59.16 -31.13 8.00
C PHE A 2 -58.21 -30.53 9.07
N CYS A 3 -57.50 -29.47 8.63
CA CYS A 3 -57.03 -28.27 9.36
C CYS A 3 -55.87 -28.42 10.36
N ASN A 4 -54.89 -27.53 10.45
CA ASN A 4 -54.89 -26.07 10.20
C ASN A 4 -53.54 -25.56 9.66
N LYS A 5 -53.60 -24.61 8.72
CA LYS A 5 -52.55 -23.61 8.44
C LYS A 5 -52.56 -22.56 9.55
N VAL A 6 -51.42 -21.94 9.88
CA VAL A 6 -51.26 -20.48 10.14
C VAL A 6 -49.79 -20.11 10.48
N ILE A 7 -49.21 -19.30 9.57
CA ILE A 7 -48.34 -18.12 9.77
C ILE A 7 -46.94 -18.34 10.37
N PHE A 8 -45.88 -18.34 9.55
CA PHE A 8 -45.02 -17.20 9.14
C PHE A 8 -44.15 -16.59 10.26
N ALA A 9 -42.85 -16.51 9.94
CA ALA A 9 -41.77 -15.78 10.59
C ALA A 9 -41.16 -16.40 11.87
N LEU A 10 -39.96 -16.97 11.71
CA LEU A 10 -38.70 -16.45 12.28
C LEU A 10 -37.58 -17.40 11.83
N VAL A 11 -36.71 -16.97 10.91
CA VAL A 11 -35.34 -16.47 11.20
C VAL A 11 -34.35 -17.63 11.45
N LEU A 12 -33.14 -17.49 10.90
CA LEU A 12 -31.95 -18.35 11.07
C LEU A 12 -32.01 -19.66 10.25
N THR A 13 -31.20 -19.91 9.23
CA THR A 13 -29.75 -19.71 9.14
C THR A 13 -29.30 -19.68 7.66
N ALA A 14 -29.23 -18.50 7.07
CA ALA A 14 -28.35 -18.31 5.91
C ALA A 14 -26.92 -18.21 6.46
N ILE A 15 -26.26 -19.36 6.62
CA ILE A 15 -24.81 -19.41 6.83
C ILE A 15 -24.20 -19.00 5.49
N GLN A 16 -24.15 -17.68 5.26
CA GLN A 16 -23.23 -17.10 4.30
C GLN A 16 -21.84 -17.38 4.84
N THR A 17 -21.20 -18.40 4.27
CA THR A 17 -19.76 -18.61 4.37
C THR A 17 -19.07 -17.37 3.80
N ALA A 18 -18.84 -16.38 4.66
CA ALA A 18 -17.89 -15.31 4.40
C ALA A 18 -16.51 -15.98 4.30
N ILE A 19 -16.14 -16.34 3.07
CA ILE A 19 -14.78 -16.74 2.75
C ILE A 19 -13.96 -15.46 2.91
N PHE A 20 -13.40 -15.26 4.11
CA PHE A 20 -12.35 -14.28 4.33
C PHE A 20 -11.12 -14.79 3.57
N VAL A 21 -11.02 -14.42 2.30
CA VAL A 21 -9.79 -14.58 1.52
C VAL A 21 -8.77 -13.64 2.15
N SER A 22 -7.99 -14.16 3.10
CA SER A 22 -6.84 -13.45 3.65
C SER A 22 -5.78 -13.37 2.55
N CYS A 23 -5.76 -12.27 1.80
CA CYS A 23 -4.62 -11.95 0.95
C CYS A 23 -3.41 -11.74 1.85
N ASN A 24 -2.39 -12.59 1.72
CA ASN A 24 -1.11 -12.41 2.40
C ASN A 24 -0.42 -11.17 1.79
N THR A 25 -0.62 -10.01 2.41
CA THR A 25 -0.06 -8.72 1.98
C THR A 25 1.29 -8.40 2.62
N GLN A 26 1.92 -9.33 3.35
CA GLN A 26 3.09 -9.00 4.18
C GLN A 26 4.25 -8.33 3.43
N ASN A 27 4.42 -8.57 2.14
CA ASN A 27 5.51 -7.96 1.37
C ASN A 27 5.08 -6.83 0.44
N ARG A 28 3.84 -6.34 0.60
CA ARG A 28 3.26 -5.28 -0.22
C ARG A 28 2.53 -4.29 0.66
N GLY A 29 2.59 -3.03 0.30
CA GLY A 29 1.80 -2.03 0.98
C GLY A 29 1.80 -0.71 0.25
N GLU A 30 1.10 0.24 0.82
CA GLU A 30 1.03 1.60 0.30
C GLU A 30 1.08 2.62 1.43
N TRP A 31 1.71 3.75 1.14
CA TRP A 31 1.67 4.94 1.95
C TRP A 31 1.09 6.08 1.13
N GLU A 32 0.37 6.96 1.81
CA GLU A 32 -0.13 8.21 1.26
C GLU A 32 0.65 9.37 1.88
N VAL A 33 1.30 10.15 1.02
CA VAL A 33 1.89 11.44 1.37
C VAL A 33 0.89 12.49 0.90
N SER A 34 -0.01 12.90 1.79
CA SER A 34 -1.08 13.86 1.47
C SER A 34 -0.59 15.32 1.39
N ASP A 35 0.58 15.62 1.98
CA ASP A 35 1.25 16.92 1.95
C ASP A 35 2.72 16.73 1.53
N ALA A 36 3.01 16.94 0.24
CA ALA A 36 4.35 16.80 -0.33
C ALA A 36 5.35 17.89 0.10
N SER A 37 4.94 18.87 0.92
CA SER A 37 5.81 19.95 1.42
C SER A 37 6.67 19.55 2.62
N ARG A 38 6.46 18.34 3.17
CA ARG A 38 7.09 17.88 4.41
C ARG A 38 7.85 16.58 4.21
N ASP A 39 9.06 16.54 4.72
CA ASP A 39 9.84 15.31 4.77
C ASP A 39 9.15 14.29 5.68
N THR A 40 9.09 13.04 5.21
CA THR A 40 8.36 11.97 5.90
C THR A 40 9.15 10.67 5.82
N MET A 41 9.24 9.95 6.94
CA MET A 41 9.79 8.59 6.97
C MET A 41 8.66 7.56 6.88
N LEU A 42 8.65 6.76 5.83
CA LEU A 42 7.62 5.78 5.55
C LEU A 42 8.14 4.40 5.96
N ASN A 43 7.49 3.78 6.93
CA ASN A 43 7.94 2.51 7.49
C ASN A 43 6.91 1.39 7.26
N ALA A 44 7.40 0.18 7.02
CA ALA A 44 6.60 -1.05 7.00
C ALA A 44 7.44 -2.24 7.45
N GLU A 45 6.79 -3.38 7.67
CA GLU A 45 7.46 -4.66 7.93
C GLU A 45 7.07 -5.67 6.85
N THR A 46 8.04 -6.49 6.47
CA THR A 46 7.94 -7.56 5.48
C THR A 46 8.48 -8.84 6.08
N ASN A 47 8.22 -9.98 5.44
CA ASN A 47 8.78 -11.26 5.88
C ASN A 47 10.13 -11.59 5.21
N VAL A 48 10.70 -10.67 4.43
CA VAL A 48 11.96 -10.91 3.74
C VAL A 48 13.14 -10.71 4.67
N SER A 49 13.98 -11.75 4.78
CA SER A 49 15.21 -11.75 5.58
C SER A 49 16.49 -11.67 4.75
N ASP A 50 16.40 -11.93 3.44
CA ASP A 50 17.55 -12.04 2.55
C ASP A 50 17.65 -10.83 1.61
N ALA A 51 18.81 -10.71 0.95
CA ALA A 51 19.03 -9.73 -0.10
C ALA A 51 18.02 -9.90 -1.25
N THR A 52 17.29 -8.84 -1.57
CA THR A 52 16.29 -8.79 -2.64
C THR A 52 16.20 -7.39 -3.22
N THR A 53 15.24 -7.17 -4.13
CA THR A 53 14.93 -5.86 -4.70
C THR A 53 13.58 -5.38 -4.20
N MET A 54 13.51 -4.22 -3.57
CA MET A 54 12.24 -3.54 -3.34
C MET A 54 11.83 -2.73 -4.58
N ILE A 55 10.58 -2.90 -4.99
CA ILE A 55 9.95 -2.14 -6.07
C ILE A 55 9.07 -1.06 -5.45
N LEU A 56 9.33 0.20 -5.78
CA LEU A 56 8.54 1.35 -5.36
C LEU A 56 7.77 1.91 -6.56
N LYS A 57 6.44 1.91 -6.50
CA LYS A 57 5.58 2.57 -7.49
C LYS A 57 5.06 3.87 -6.90
N ILE A 58 5.35 4.97 -7.58
CA ILE A 58 5.10 6.33 -7.10
C ILE A 58 4.12 6.98 -8.09
N GLU A 59 2.94 7.33 -7.58
CA GLU A 59 1.83 7.86 -8.36
C GLU A 59 1.31 9.14 -7.69
N GLY A 60 0.99 10.19 -8.45
CA GLY A 60 0.36 11.39 -7.92
C GLY A 60 0.78 12.66 -8.63
N HIS A 61 0.76 13.78 -7.91
CA HIS A 61 1.11 15.08 -8.46
C HIS A 61 1.88 15.92 -7.44
N THR A 62 2.92 16.62 -7.90
CA THR A 62 3.67 17.59 -7.10
C THR A 62 3.96 18.83 -7.95
N ASP A 63 4.06 19.99 -7.33
CA ASP A 63 4.30 21.25 -8.03
C ASP A 63 5.75 21.39 -8.55
N ASP A 64 6.71 20.75 -7.90
CA ASP A 64 8.12 20.66 -8.31
C ASP A 64 8.70 19.30 -7.91
N SER A 65 9.99 19.09 -8.10
CA SER A 65 10.67 17.84 -7.83
C SER A 65 10.72 17.47 -6.34
N VAL A 66 10.55 16.18 -6.08
CA VAL A 66 10.69 15.52 -4.77
C VAL A 66 11.84 14.52 -4.79
N LYS A 67 12.19 13.94 -3.63
CA LYS A 67 13.00 12.72 -3.58
C LYS A 67 12.26 11.59 -2.88
N VAL A 68 12.41 10.38 -3.42
CA VAL A 68 11.93 9.15 -2.81
C VAL A 68 13.11 8.19 -2.71
N HIS A 69 13.48 7.83 -1.48
CA HIS A 69 14.65 7.00 -1.18
C HIS A 69 15.94 7.54 -1.82
N GLY A 70 16.18 8.85 -1.66
CA GLY A 70 17.33 9.56 -2.23
C GLY A 70 17.27 9.82 -3.75
N MET A 71 16.33 9.22 -4.48
CA MET A 71 16.18 9.39 -5.92
C MET A 71 15.32 10.61 -6.24
N THR A 72 15.86 11.55 -7.04
CA THR A 72 15.12 12.75 -7.45
C THR A 72 14.09 12.44 -8.53
N ILE A 73 12.86 12.90 -8.34
CA ILE A 73 11.73 12.72 -9.27
C ILE A 73 11.23 14.10 -9.67
N ALA A 74 11.13 14.38 -10.97
CA ALA A 74 10.59 15.64 -11.47
C ALA A 74 9.10 15.79 -11.11
N GLY A 75 8.69 17.03 -10.82
CA GLY A 75 7.29 17.37 -10.52
C GLY A 75 6.35 17.26 -11.72
N GLY A 76 5.11 17.68 -11.51
CA GLY A 76 3.99 17.45 -12.41
C GLY A 76 3.26 16.14 -12.08
N ASN A 77 2.64 15.54 -13.09
CA ASN A 77 1.98 14.24 -12.95
C ASN A 77 3.04 13.13 -12.90
N ILE A 78 3.13 12.45 -11.76
CA ILE A 78 4.12 11.42 -11.49
C ILE A 78 3.45 10.05 -11.63
N ASN A 79 4.08 9.19 -12.43
CA ASN A 79 3.85 7.75 -12.50
C ASN A 79 5.20 7.09 -12.78
N LYS A 80 5.89 6.65 -11.73
CA LYS A 80 7.27 6.16 -11.79
C LYS A 80 7.41 4.86 -11.00
N GLU A 81 8.30 4.00 -11.47
CA GLU A 81 8.73 2.81 -10.76
C GLU A 81 10.23 2.93 -10.46
N LEU A 82 10.62 2.69 -9.21
CA LEU A 82 12.00 2.59 -8.77
C LEU A 82 12.28 1.16 -8.29
N LYS A 83 13.47 0.66 -8.60
CA LYS A 83 13.97 -0.61 -8.08
C LYS A 83 15.17 -0.30 -7.21
N VAL A 84 15.11 -0.71 -5.96
CA VAL A 84 16.15 -0.43 -4.96
C VAL A 84 16.52 -1.74 -4.28
N ASP A 85 17.81 -1.91 -3.97
CA ASP A 85 18.26 -3.09 -3.24
C ASP A 85 17.73 -3.03 -1.81
N TRP A 86 17.32 -4.19 -1.28
CA TRP A 86 16.74 -4.31 0.06
C TRP A 86 17.22 -5.58 0.76
N TYR A 87 17.50 -5.49 2.06
CA TYR A 87 18.19 -6.56 2.79
C TYR A 87 17.56 -6.93 4.13
N ASN A 88 16.50 -6.23 4.56
CA ASN A 88 15.95 -6.36 5.91
C ASN A 88 14.42 -6.48 5.90
N SER A 89 13.84 -7.09 6.93
CA SER A 89 12.39 -7.20 7.08
C SER A 89 11.71 -5.83 7.27
N LYS A 90 12.37 -4.91 7.96
CA LYS A 90 11.87 -3.54 8.17
C LYS A 90 12.14 -2.72 6.92
N VAL A 91 11.09 -2.26 6.24
CA VAL A 91 11.16 -1.30 5.12
C VAL A 91 11.15 0.12 5.67
N SER A 92 12.10 0.93 5.21
CA SER A 92 12.18 2.36 5.55
C SER A 92 12.49 3.19 4.31
N VAL A 93 11.51 3.96 3.85
CA VAL A 93 11.59 4.79 2.65
C VAL A 93 11.51 6.25 3.08
N GLN A 94 12.57 7.01 2.81
CA GLN A 94 12.57 8.45 3.05
C GLN A 94 11.88 9.17 1.90
N PHE A 95 10.86 9.95 2.22
CA PHE A 95 10.30 10.98 1.33
C PHE A 95 10.89 12.33 1.74
N GLU A 96 11.42 13.07 0.76
CA GLU A 96 11.87 14.45 0.95
C GLU A 96 11.11 15.35 -0.02
N ALA A 97 10.58 16.47 0.49
CA ALA A 97 9.90 17.47 -0.34
C ALA A 97 10.85 18.03 -1.41
N TYR A 98 12.14 18.12 -1.08
CA TYR A 98 13.21 18.69 -1.91
C TYR A 98 12.89 20.12 -2.37
N ARG A 99 12.25 20.30 -3.55
CA ARG A 99 11.80 21.62 -4.04
C ARG A 99 10.29 21.80 -4.03
N ALA A 100 9.53 20.70 -3.93
CA ALA A 100 8.07 20.76 -3.89
C ALA A 100 7.57 21.56 -2.67
N LYS A 101 6.49 22.31 -2.89
CA LYS A 101 5.76 23.05 -1.83
C LYS A 101 4.33 22.57 -1.70
N GLN A 102 3.83 21.83 -2.70
CA GLN A 102 2.46 21.33 -2.73
C GLN A 102 2.39 20.01 -3.49
N GLY A 103 1.36 19.23 -3.20
CA GLY A 103 1.06 17.99 -3.92
C GLY A 103 0.79 16.83 -2.99
N SER A 104 0.44 15.70 -3.60
CA SER A 104 0.19 14.45 -2.92
C SER A 104 0.68 13.28 -3.75
N LEU A 105 1.17 12.26 -3.06
CA LEU A 105 1.72 11.06 -3.66
C LEU A 105 1.17 9.82 -2.97
N LYS A 106 0.95 8.78 -3.75
CA LYS A 106 0.78 7.41 -3.30
C LYS A 106 2.05 6.64 -3.64
N ILE A 107 2.71 6.09 -2.62
CA ILE A 107 3.92 5.29 -2.75
C ILE A 107 3.58 3.86 -2.37
N LYS A 108 3.57 2.97 -3.35
CA LYS A 108 3.35 1.53 -3.16
C LYS A 108 4.68 0.83 -3.12
N PHE A 109 4.85 -0.14 -2.24
CA PHE A 109 6.01 -1.00 -2.22
C PHE A 109 5.63 -2.45 -2.50
N TYR A 110 6.57 -3.18 -3.10
CA TYR A 110 6.56 -4.63 -3.19
C TYR A 110 7.97 -5.15 -3.01
N VAL A 111 8.15 -6.06 -2.06
CA VAL A 111 9.40 -6.79 -1.85
C VAL A 111 9.18 -8.25 -2.29
N PRO A 112 9.71 -8.71 -3.43
CA PRO A 112 9.63 -10.11 -3.81
C PRO A 112 10.32 -10.95 -2.74
N ALA A 113 9.62 -11.97 -2.23
CA ALA A 113 10.28 -13.01 -1.45
C ALA A 113 11.21 -13.80 -2.39
N SER A 114 12.42 -14.10 -1.94
CA SER A 114 13.23 -15.16 -2.52
C SER A 114 12.42 -16.46 -2.48
N LEU A 115 12.32 -17.14 -3.64
CA LEU A 115 11.76 -18.50 -3.73
C LEU A 115 12.66 -19.50 -3.02
#